data_AF-A0A654DZT0-F1
#
_entry.id   AF-A0A654DZT0-F1
#
_cell.length_a   1.000
_cell.length_b   1.000
_cell.length_c   1.000
_cell.angle_alpha   90.00
_cell.angle_beta   90.00
_cell.angle_gamma   90.00
#
_symmetry.space_group_name_H-M   'P 1'
#
loop_
_entity.id
_entity.type
_entity.pdbx_description
1 polymer ?
#
loop_
_entity_poly.entity_id
_entity_poly.type
_entity_poly.pdbx_seq_one_letter_code
_entity_poly.pdbx_strand_id
1 'polypeptide(L)'
;MLKISIKYALICGVFITIIYHLSFLFNSNPLIDLSHLLFDLILFGLFIFFAEKEYKTYHGQGVFHFWQGMTMGFIVYTVATILFVGALIIYFQFSEDAVKNYQEAATHFLNERAEMYREQFGEAGLQEQMDEIRDVTMWDLVQSSALKKMLAGFFITPVISIILRKQPK
;
A
#
# COMPACT_ATOMS: atom_id res chain seq x y z
N MET A 1 18.89 4.41 -13.41
CA MET A 1 17.75 4.69 -12.52
C MET A 1 16.50 3.95 -12.97
N LEU A 2 15.84 4.35 -14.07
CA LEU A 2 14.55 3.77 -14.50
C LEU A 2 14.52 2.23 -14.56
N LYS A 3 15.46 1.61 -15.29
CA LYS A 3 15.52 0.13 -15.42
C LYS A 3 15.64 -0.59 -14.07
N ILE A 4 16.44 -0.03 -13.15
CA ILE A 4 16.66 -0.61 -11.80
C ILE A 4 15.39 -0.42 -10.96
N SER A 5 14.81 0.79 -10.97
CA SER A 5 13.56 1.06 -10.28
C SER A 5 12.44 0.13 -10.75
N ILE A 6 12.24 -0.04 -12.06
CA ILE A 6 11.21 -0.94 -12.61
C ILE A 6 11.47 -2.39 -12.16
N LYS A 7 12.71 -2.88 -12.23
CA LYS A 7 13.06 -4.24 -11.78
C LYS A 7 12.60 -4.49 -10.35
N TYR A 8 12.90 -3.58 -9.43
CA TYR A 8 12.50 -3.71 -8.03
C TYR A 8 11.02 -3.42 -7.80
N ALA A 9 10.41 -2.53 -8.59
CA ALA A 9 8.98 -2.24 -8.53
C ALA A 9 8.12 -3.45 -8.87
N LEU A 10 8.50 -4.20 -9.92
CA LEU A 10 7.79 -5.41 -10.33
C LEU A 10 7.82 -6.47 -9.24
N ILE A 11 9.00 -6.70 -8.65
CA ILE A 11 9.14 -7.65 -7.53
C ILE A 11 8.30 -7.16 -6.34
N CYS A 12 8.43 -5.89 -5.95
CA CYS A 12 7.67 -5.30 -4.86
C CYS A 12 6.15 -5.44 -5.06
N GLY A 13 5.64 -5.10 -6.24
CA GLY A 13 4.23 -5.22 -6.58
C GLY A 13 3.73 -6.66 -6.49
N VAL A 14 4.52 -7.64 -6.93
CA VAL A 14 4.18 -9.07 -6.79
C VAL A 14 4.10 -9.47 -5.32
N PHE A 15 5.07 -9.09 -4.49
CA PHE A 15 5.04 -9.39 -3.06
C PHE A 15 3.84 -8.77 -2.34
N ILE A 16 3.55 -7.50 -2.61
CA ILE A 16 2.39 -6.80 -2.06
C ILE A 16 1.09 -7.50 -2.47
N THR A 17 0.98 -7.89 -3.74
CA THR A 17 -0.19 -8.62 -4.26
C THR A 17 -0.35 -9.99 -3.60
N ILE A 18 0.74 -10.74 -3.44
CA ILE A 18 0.71 -12.06 -2.78
C ILE A 18 0.29 -11.91 -1.31
N ILE A 19 0.91 -10.99 -0.57
CA ILE A 19 0.59 -10.77 0.85
C ILE A 19 -0.88 -10.40 1.01
N TYR A 20 -1.40 -9.53 0.15
CA TYR A 20 -2.80 -9.14 0.15
C TYR A 20 -3.74 -10.35 -0.06
N HIS A 21 -3.47 -11.21 -1.04
CA HIS A 21 -4.31 -12.39 -1.28
C HIS A 21 -4.16 -13.47 -0.20
N LEU A 22 -2.95 -13.65 0.36
CA LEU A 22 -2.73 -14.55 1.48
C LEU A 22 -3.49 -14.10 2.73
N SER A 23 -3.59 -12.79 2.98
CA SER A 23 -4.34 -12.26 4.12
C SER A 23 -5.82 -12.65 4.10
N PHE A 24 -6.44 -12.69 2.92
CA PHE A 24 -7.80 -13.23 2.79
C PHE A 24 -7.92 -14.69 3.23
N LEU A 25 -6.89 -15.51 3.05
CA LEU A 25 -6.88 -16.92 3.50
C LEU A 25 -6.75 -17.07 5.01
N PHE A 26 -6.15 -16.09 5.70
CA PHE A 26 -5.95 -16.09 7.15
C PHE A 26 -7.06 -15.36 7.93
N ASN A 27 -8.22 -15.11 7.31
CA ASN A 27 -9.35 -14.35 7.86
C ASN A 27 -9.00 -12.91 8.31
N SER A 28 -7.85 -12.36 7.89
CA SER A 28 -7.55 -10.94 8.04
C SER A 28 -8.03 -10.23 6.77
N ASN A 29 -8.97 -9.29 6.88
CA ASN A 29 -9.39 -8.53 5.70
C ASN A 29 -8.41 -7.37 5.45
N PRO A 30 -7.57 -7.46 4.40
CA PRO A 30 -6.50 -6.49 4.16
C PRO A 30 -6.99 -5.09 3.76
N LEU A 31 -8.27 -4.98 3.42
CA LEU A 31 -8.91 -3.70 3.08
C LEU A 31 -9.29 -2.91 4.35
N ILE A 32 -9.58 -3.62 5.44
CA ILE A 32 -10.08 -3.09 6.71
C ILE A 32 -8.92 -2.84 7.70
N ASP A 33 -7.99 -3.79 7.83
CA ASP A 33 -6.96 -3.75 8.86
C ASP A 33 -5.83 -2.74 8.56
N LEU A 34 -5.62 -1.80 9.47
CA LEU A 34 -4.57 -0.78 9.37
C LEU A 34 -3.15 -1.38 9.43
N SER A 35 -2.99 -2.58 9.98
CA SER A 35 -1.72 -3.31 10.05
C SER A 35 -1.08 -3.51 8.66
N HIS A 36 -1.91 -3.58 7.60
CA HIS A 36 -1.43 -3.65 6.23
C HIS A 36 -0.62 -2.44 5.76
N LEU A 37 -0.90 -1.26 6.32
CA LEU A 37 -0.11 -0.07 6.01
C LEU A 37 1.33 -0.21 6.51
N LEU A 38 1.53 -0.85 7.66
CA LEU A 38 2.87 -1.12 8.20
C LEU A 38 3.63 -2.11 7.31
N PHE A 39 2.97 -3.16 6.82
CA PHE A 39 3.57 -4.08 5.86
C PHE A 39 3.94 -3.40 4.55
N ASP A 40 3.05 -2.56 4.00
CA ASP A 40 3.32 -1.78 2.79
C ASP A 40 4.55 -0.86 3.00
N LEU A 41 4.65 -0.20 4.16
CA LEU A 41 5.78 0.67 4.51
C LEU A 41 7.10 -0.11 4.58
N ILE A 42 7.11 -1.29 5.20
CA ILE A 42 8.29 -2.16 5.29
C ILE A 42 8.70 -2.65 3.90
N LEU A 43 7.76 -3.13 3.10
CA LEU A 43 8.04 -3.65 1.76
C LEU A 43 8.56 -2.54 0.84
N PHE A 44 7.89 -1.39 0.79
CA PHE A 44 8.38 -0.26 0.02
C PHE A 44 9.76 0.18 0.50
N GLY A 45 9.97 0.31 1.81
CA GLY A 45 11.28 0.66 2.36
C GLY A 45 12.38 -0.30 1.93
N LEU A 46 12.12 -1.61 1.99
CA LEU A 46 13.07 -2.64 1.59
C LEU A 46 13.42 -2.57 0.09
N PHE A 47 12.40 -2.53 -0.79
CA PHE A 47 12.62 -2.55 -2.23
C PHE A 47 13.16 -1.22 -2.78
N ILE A 48 12.75 -0.09 -2.20
CA ILE A 48 13.36 1.22 -2.49
C ILE A 48 14.81 1.22 -2.06
N PHE A 49 15.13 0.73 -0.85
CA PHE A 49 16.51 0.63 -0.38
C PHE A 49 17.37 -0.21 -1.32
N PHE A 50 16.88 -1.36 -1.79
CA PHE A 50 17.64 -2.18 -2.74
C PHE A 50 17.82 -1.50 -4.10
N ALA A 51 16.79 -0.83 -4.61
CA ALA A 51 16.87 -0.09 -5.87
C ALA A 51 17.91 1.04 -5.80
N GLU A 52 17.84 1.85 -4.76
CA GLU A 52 18.78 2.96 -4.53
C GLU A 52 20.21 2.44 -4.26
N LYS A 53 20.36 1.40 -3.44
CA LYS A 53 21.66 0.80 -3.11
C LYS A 53 22.34 0.21 -4.34
N GLU A 54 21.61 -0.52 -5.19
CA GLU A 54 22.14 -1.05 -6.45
C GLU A 54 22.63 0.09 -7.35
N TYR A 55 21.82 1.13 -7.53
CA TYR A 55 22.22 2.27 -8.34
C TYR A 55 23.45 2.97 -7.78
N LYS A 56 23.48 3.26 -6.47
CA LYS A 56 24.62 3.91 -5.81
C LYS A 56 25.92 3.11 -6.00
N THR A 57 25.88 1.80 -5.82
CA THR A 57 27.07 0.95 -5.88
C THR A 57 27.58 0.75 -7.30
N TYR A 58 26.70 0.44 -8.25
CA TYR A 58 27.12 0.01 -9.59
C TYR A 58 27.06 1.10 -10.66
N HIS A 59 26.31 2.19 -10.43
CA HIS A 59 26.11 3.24 -11.43
C HIS A 59 26.49 4.63 -10.93
N GLY A 60 26.29 4.92 -9.65
CA GLY A 60 26.61 6.20 -9.03
C GLY A 60 28.05 6.34 -8.56
N GLN A 61 28.89 5.32 -8.75
CA GLN A 61 30.28 5.28 -8.26
C GLN A 61 30.39 5.59 -6.75
N GLY A 62 29.38 5.18 -5.98
CA GLY A 62 29.28 5.46 -4.55
C GLY A 62 28.74 6.84 -4.18
N VAL A 63 28.48 7.72 -5.15
CA VAL A 63 27.77 9.00 -4.98
C VAL A 63 26.27 8.78 -5.20
N PHE A 64 25.46 9.43 -4.38
CA PHE A 64 24.00 9.34 -4.48
C PHE A 64 23.34 10.62 -3.98
N HIS A 65 22.67 11.33 -4.89
CA HIS A 65 21.96 12.55 -4.55
C HIS A 65 20.56 12.24 -4.03
N PHE A 66 20.07 13.07 -3.11
CA PHE A 66 18.74 12.91 -2.53
C PHE A 66 17.63 12.88 -3.58
N TRP A 67 17.70 13.74 -4.61
CA TRP A 67 16.70 13.77 -5.68
C TRP A 67 16.68 12.49 -6.51
N GLN A 68 17.83 11.78 -6.62
CA GLN A 68 17.89 10.49 -7.30
C GLN A 68 17.14 9.43 -6.50
N GLY A 69 17.30 9.43 -5.17
CA GLY A 69 16.52 8.61 -4.25
C GLY A 69 15.02 8.88 -4.37
N MET A 70 14.62 10.14 -4.23
CA MET A 70 13.21 10.55 -4.38
C MET A 70 12.60 10.09 -5.71
N THR A 71 13.32 10.26 -6.82
CA THR A 71 12.85 9.85 -8.15
C THR A 71 12.76 8.33 -8.27
N MET A 72 13.76 7.60 -7.78
CA MET A 72 13.76 6.14 -7.84
C MET A 72 12.69 5.54 -6.95
N GLY A 73 12.50 6.06 -5.74
CA GLY A 73 11.43 5.66 -4.83
C GLY A 73 10.05 5.93 -5.43
N PHE A 74 9.84 7.12 -6.00
CA PHE A 74 8.61 7.47 -6.73
C PHE A 74 8.26 6.43 -7.80
N ILE A 75 9.22 6.06 -8.65
CA ILE A 75 9.00 5.05 -9.69
C ILE A 75 8.67 3.69 -9.06
N VAL A 76 9.39 3.29 -8.01
CA VAL A 76 9.19 1.99 -7.36
C VAL A 76 7.78 1.87 -6.79
N TYR A 77 7.36 2.79 -5.92
CA TYR A 77 6.05 2.66 -5.29
C TYR A 77 4.90 2.89 -6.28
N THR A 78 5.07 3.76 -7.28
CA THR A 78 4.01 4.01 -8.28
C THR A 78 3.78 2.78 -9.15
N VAL A 79 4.85 2.20 -9.72
CA VAL A 79 4.73 1.03 -10.60
C VAL A 79 4.26 -0.21 -9.82
N ALA A 80 4.75 -0.41 -8.59
CA ALA A 80 4.28 -1.48 -7.72
C ALA A 80 2.79 -1.33 -7.37
N THR A 81 2.33 -0.10 -7.09
CA THR A 81 0.92 0.18 -6.80
C THR A 81 0.04 -0.05 -8.03
N ILE A 82 0.47 0.34 -9.24
CA ILE A 82 -0.25 0.05 -10.48
C ILE A 82 -0.41 -1.46 -10.68
N LEU A 83 0.65 -2.24 -10.46
CA LEU A 83 0.60 -3.70 -10.57
C LEU A 83 -0.38 -4.30 -9.57
N PHE A 84 -0.34 -3.84 -8.32
CA PHE A 84 -1.29 -4.25 -7.28
C PHE A 84 -2.74 -3.90 -7.65
N VAL A 85 -3.00 -2.67 -8.10
CA VAL A 85 -4.34 -2.23 -8.52
C VAL A 85 -4.86 -3.07 -9.68
N GLY A 86 -4.01 -3.39 -10.66
CA GLY A 86 -4.38 -4.27 -11.76
C GLY A 86 -4.80 -5.66 -11.25
N ALA A 87 -4.02 -6.25 -10.34
CA ALA A 87 -4.35 -7.53 -9.73
C ALA A 87 -5.64 -7.47 -8.89
N LEU A 88 -5.87 -6.37 -8.17
CA LEU A 88 -7.07 -6.17 -7.35
C LEU A 88 -8.34 -6.02 -8.21
N ILE A 89 -8.27 -5.28 -9.32
CA ILE A 89 -9.37 -5.18 -10.28
C ILE A 89 -9.69 -6.55 -10.87
N ILE A 90 -8.67 -7.31 -11.26
CA ILE A 90 -8.83 -8.69 -11.73
C ILE A 90 -9.55 -9.54 -10.67
N TYR A 91 -9.10 -9.48 -9.40
CA TYR A 91 -9.75 -10.20 -8.30
C TYR A 91 -11.24 -9.87 -8.18
N PHE A 92 -11.62 -8.59 -8.19
CA PHE A 92 -13.03 -8.18 -8.12
C PHE A 92 -13.85 -8.59 -9.34
N GLN A 93 -13.25 -8.67 -10.53
CA GLN A 93 -13.94 -9.14 -11.74
C GLN A 93 -14.24 -10.64 -11.70
N PHE A 94 -13.40 -11.45 -11.05
CA PHE A 94 -13.59 -12.89 -10.94
C PHE A 94 -14.37 -13.33 -9.69
N SER A 95 -14.60 -12.43 -8.74
CA SER A 95 -15.29 -12.72 -7.48
C SER A 95 -16.52 -11.82 -7.35
N GLU A 96 -17.66 -12.29 -7.86
CA GLU A 96 -18.93 -11.55 -7.89
C GLU A 96 -19.37 -11.10 -6.49
N ASP A 97 -19.06 -11.89 -5.46
CA ASP A 97 -19.40 -11.60 -4.06
C ASP A 97 -18.31 -10.81 -3.30
N ALA A 98 -17.17 -10.46 -3.91
CA ALA A 98 -16.05 -9.86 -3.17
C ALA A 98 -16.40 -8.54 -2.47
N VAL A 99 -17.19 -7.69 -3.12
CA VAL A 99 -17.64 -6.43 -2.51
C VAL A 99 -18.60 -6.72 -1.36
N LYS A 100 -19.55 -7.63 -1.54
CA LYS A 100 -20.50 -8.03 -0.50
C LYS A 100 -19.79 -8.65 0.72
N ASN A 101 -18.83 -9.54 0.48
CA ASN A 101 -18.00 -10.13 1.53
C ASN A 101 -17.20 -9.06 2.28
N TYR A 102 -16.71 -8.03 1.59
CA TYR A 102 -16.08 -6.89 2.25
C TYR A 102 -17.09 -6.13 3.13
N GLN A 103 -18.28 -5.85 2.62
CA GLN A 103 -19.34 -5.15 3.37
C GLN A 103 -19.71 -5.92 4.64
N GLU A 104 -19.95 -7.23 4.55
CA GLU A 104 -20.26 -8.08 5.70
C GLU A 104 -19.12 -8.08 6.73
N ALA A 105 -17.86 -8.21 6.29
CA ALA A 105 -16.69 -8.17 7.16
C ALA A 105 -16.50 -6.80 7.83
N ALA A 106 -16.71 -5.70 7.08
CA ALA A 106 -16.58 -4.34 7.58
C ALA A 106 -17.70 -3.99 8.58
N THR A 107 -18.93 -4.40 8.30
CA THR A 107 -20.05 -4.25 9.23
C THR A 107 -19.80 -5.05 10.51
N HIS A 108 -19.32 -6.29 10.41
CA HIS A 108 -18.96 -7.09 11.58
C HIS A 108 -17.88 -6.40 12.43
N PHE A 109 -16.80 -5.94 11.78
CA PHE A 109 -15.71 -5.24 12.45
C PHE A 109 -16.15 -3.95 13.14
N LEU A 110 -17.05 -3.18 12.52
CA LEU A 110 -17.60 -1.96 13.11
C LEU A 110 -18.52 -2.30 14.31
N ASN A 111 -19.35 -3.34 14.18
CA ASN A 111 -20.24 -3.77 15.25
C ASN A 111 -19.48 -4.26 16.50
N GLU A 112 -18.37 -4.99 16.32
CA GLU A 112 -17.49 -5.39 17.42
C GLU A 112 -16.90 -4.20 18.18
N ARG A 113 -16.84 -3.02 17.55
CA ARG A 113 -16.25 -1.80 18.10
C ARG A 113 -17.28 -0.68 18.26
N ALA A 114 -18.58 -0.98 18.16
CA ALA A 114 -19.64 0.02 18.09
C ALA A 114 -19.69 0.90 19.34
N GLU A 115 -19.49 0.34 20.53
CA GLU A 115 -19.47 1.11 21.78
C GLU A 115 -18.34 2.15 21.78
N MET A 116 -17.11 1.73 21.46
CA MET A 116 -15.96 2.63 21.33
C MET A 116 -16.21 3.72 20.27
N TYR A 117 -16.82 3.33 19.14
CA TYR A 117 -17.10 4.26 18.05
C TYR A 117 -18.18 5.29 18.44
N ARG A 118 -19.25 4.86 19.12
CA ARG A 118 -20.29 5.76 19.65
C ARG A 118 -19.74 6.74 20.67
N GLU A 119 -18.84 6.30 21.54
CA GLU A 119 -18.20 7.19 22.52
C GLU A 119 -17.36 8.28 21.85
N GLN A 120 -16.68 7.97 20.73
CA GLN A 120 -15.81 8.91 20.02
C GLN A 120 -16.53 9.80 19.03
N PHE A 121 -17.52 9.27 18.30
CA PHE A 121 -18.15 9.92 17.15
C PHE A 121 -19.66 10.09 17.29
N GLY A 122 -20.27 9.56 18.35
CA GLY A 122 -21.71 9.59 18.60
C GLY A 122 -22.51 8.59 17.76
N GLU A 123 -23.81 8.47 18.04
CA GLU A 123 -24.71 7.55 17.32
C GLU A 123 -24.85 7.92 15.84
N ALA A 124 -24.87 9.22 15.53
CA ALA A 124 -24.94 9.72 14.16
C ALA A 124 -23.71 9.30 13.34
N GLY A 125 -22.51 9.38 13.92
CA GLY A 125 -21.28 8.97 13.25
C GLY A 125 -21.19 7.46 13.03
N LEU A 126 -21.71 6.65 13.96
CA LEU A 126 -21.81 5.19 13.77
C LEU A 126 -22.74 4.87 12.59
N GLN A 127 -23.92 5.50 12.54
CA GLN A 127 -24.90 5.28 11.48
C GLN A 127 -24.36 5.70 10.12
N GLU A 128 -23.70 6.87 10.04
CA GLU A 128 -23.04 7.35 8.82
C GLU A 128 -21.99 6.33 8.33
N GLN A 129 -21.14 5.83 9.22
CA GLN A 129 -20.14 4.84 8.86
C GLN A 129 -20.76 3.51 8.38
N MET A 130 -21.89 3.09 8.96
CA MET A 130 -22.63 1.91 8.51
C MET A 130 -23.21 2.11 7.10
N ASP A 131 -23.76 3.29 6.81
CA ASP A 131 -24.29 3.62 5.49
C ASP A 131 -23.15 3.70 4.45
N GLU A 132 -22.00 4.28 4.79
CA GLU A 132 -20.80 4.27 3.93
C GLU A 132 -20.32 2.85 3.61
N ILE A 133 -20.32 1.94 4.59
CA ILE A 133 -19.95 0.54 4.35
C ILE A 133 -20.94 -0.10 3.37
N ARG A 134 -22.25 0.14 3.54
CA ARG A 134 -23.29 -0.45 2.67
C ARG A 134 -23.20 0.04 1.23
N ASP A 135 -22.83 1.30 1.04
CA ASP A 135 -22.82 1.92 -0.28
C ASP A 135 -21.43 1.83 -0.97
N VAL A 136 -20.46 1.18 -0.33
CA VAL A 136 -19.11 1.01 -0.87
C VAL A 136 -19.11 0.24 -2.19
N THR A 137 -18.37 0.73 -3.16
CA THR A 137 -18.20 0.09 -4.46
C THR A 137 -16.80 -0.52 -4.61
N MET A 138 -16.63 -1.39 -5.62
CA MET A 138 -15.32 -1.89 -6.02
C MET A 138 -14.30 -0.75 -6.22
N TRP A 139 -14.72 0.35 -6.86
CA TRP A 139 -13.82 1.45 -7.17
C TRP A 139 -13.36 2.19 -5.92
N ASP A 140 -14.22 2.32 -4.92
CA ASP A 140 -13.86 2.93 -3.63
C ASP A 140 -12.79 2.08 -2.92
N LEU A 141 -12.93 0.75 -2.95
CA LEU A 141 -11.94 -0.18 -2.39
C LEU A 141 -10.61 -0.14 -3.13
N VAL A 142 -10.65 -0.07 -4.46
CA VAL A 142 -9.44 0.02 -5.31
C VAL A 142 -8.73 1.34 -5.05
N GLN A 143 -9.44 2.47 -5.05
CA GLN A 143 -8.86 3.80 -4.87
C GLN A 143 -8.30 3.99 -3.46
N SER A 144 -9.05 3.60 -2.43
CA SER A 144 -8.58 3.67 -1.04
C SER A 144 -7.34 2.81 -0.82
N SER A 145 -7.30 1.60 -1.39
CA SER A 145 -6.13 0.71 -1.32
C SER A 145 -4.91 1.28 -2.06
N ALA A 146 -5.14 1.86 -3.24
CA ALA A 146 -4.09 2.53 -4.00
C ALA A 146 -3.52 3.72 -3.24
N LEU A 147 -4.40 4.56 -2.66
CA LEU A 147 -4.00 5.73 -1.89
C LEU A 147 -3.16 5.34 -0.67
N LYS A 148 -3.58 4.34 0.12
CA LYS A 148 -2.82 3.84 1.27
C LYS A 148 -1.39 3.42 0.86
N LYS A 149 -1.24 2.73 -0.27
CA LYS A 149 0.07 2.30 -0.82
C LYS A 149 0.92 3.46 -1.30
N MET A 150 0.31 4.40 -2.04
CA MET A 150 1.00 5.61 -2.48
C MET A 150 1.50 6.42 -1.28
N LEU A 151 0.69 6.56 -0.22
CA LEU A 151 1.10 7.23 1.01
C LEU A 151 2.26 6.49 1.71
N ALA A 152 2.18 5.17 1.86
CA ALA A 152 3.26 4.38 2.45
C ALA A 152 4.59 4.57 1.70
N GLY A 153 4.55 4.47 0.37
CA GLY A 153 5.70 4.71 -0.51
C GLY A 153 6.22 6.15 -0.41
N PHE A 154 5.32 7.13 -0.42
CA PHE A 154 5.65 8.55 -0.30
C PHE A 154 6.36 8.86 1.03
N PHE A 155 5.89 8.31 2.15
CA PHE A 155 6.49 8.56 3.47
C PHE A 155 7.83 7.86 3.66
N ILE A 156 7.99 6.63 3.17
CA ILE A 156 9.23 5.89 3.38
C ILE A 156 10.36 6.33 2.45
N THR A 157 10.03 6.83 1.25
CA THR A 157 11.04 7.24 0.25
C THR A 157 12.04 8.26 0.80
N PRO A 158 11.63 9.41 1.38
CA PRO A 158 12.58 10.39 1.94
C PRO A 158 13.52 9.79 2.98
N VAL A 159 13.01 8.89 3.85
CA VAL A 159 13.81 8.25 4.90
C VAL A 159 14.94 7.43 4.28
N ILE A 160 14.63 6.57 3.31
CA ILE A 160 15.62 5.75 2.62
C ILE A 160 16.61 6.61 1.81
N SER A 161 16.09 7.60 1.09
CA SER A 161 16.90 8.50 0.27
C SER A 161 17.87 9.35 1.11
N ILE A 162 17.51 9.72 2.34
CA ILE A 162 18.42 10.38 3.29
C ILE A 162 19.50 9.41 3.77
N ILE A 163 19.13 8.18 4.15
CA ILE A 163 20.07 7.16 4.64
C ILE A 163 21.14 6.83 3.59
N LEU A 164 20.75 6.74 2.32
CA LEU A 164 21.68 6.38 1.24
C LEU A 164 22.39 7.59 0.62
N ARG A 165 22.01 8.83 0.94
CA ARG A 165 22.63 10.04 0.42
C ARG A 165 24.15 10.04 0.67
N LYS A 166 24.93 10.31 -0.37
CA LYS A 166 26.38 10.54 -0.27
C LYS A 166 26.80 11.58 -1.30
N GLN A 167 27.35 12.70 -0.84
CA GLN A 167 27.89 13.75 -1.70
C GLN A 167 29.29 13.37 -2.19
N PRO A 168 29.72 13.82 -3.39
CA PRO A 168 31.13 13.77 -3.75
C PRO A 168 31.94 14.58 -2.74
N LYS A 169 33.13 14.07 -2.38
CA LYS A 169 34.08 14.79 -1.53
C LYS A 169 34.75 15.91 -2.30
#